data_AF-A0A7S2FS10-F1
#
_entry.id   AF-A0A7S2FS10-F1
#
_cell.length_a   1.000
_cell.length_b   1.000
_cell.length_c   1.000
_cell.angle_alpha   90.00
_cell.angle_beta   90.00
_cell.angle_gamma   90.00
#
_symmetry.space_group_name_H-M   'P 1'
#
loop_
_entity.id
_entity.type
_entity.pdbx_description
1 polymer ?
#
loop_
_entity_poly.entity_id
_entity_poly.type
_entity_poly.pdbx_seq_one_letter_code
_entity_poly.pdbx_strand_id
1 'polypeptide(L)'
;RVITDAVRQTHGVACRYIDPPLLIDNFKSDIRVYVLVTSFHPLVAYVHDEGLARFATEKYTTRRIDDRRIHLTNYSLNKHSTKFTLGDGLEGEDGVGSKWTLSAYRRRLDEELGEDVAAKAWRKVDEILIKALIAIEPPVSASMDAHLPPSDDGEPRRPCFQLFGCDVMFDANADPWLLEVNLDPSLDTETALDLR
;
A
#
# COMPACT_ATOMS: atom_id res chain seq x y z
N ARG A 1 -23.42 -4.65 -17.18
CA ARG A 1 -23.12 -3.20 -17.16
C ARG A 1 -22.43 -2.87 -18.48
N VAL A 2 -22.95 -1.92 -19.26
CA VAL A 2 -22.41 -1.57 -20.59
C VAL A 2 -21.29 -0.56 -20.41
N ILE A 3 -20.10 -0.86 -20.91
CA ILE A 3 -19.00 0.10 -20.99
C ILE A 3 -19.36 1.08 -22.10
N THR A 4 -19.55 2.35 -21.76
CA THR A 4 -19.90 3.41 -22.72
C THR A 4 -18.70 3.78 -23.59
N ASP A 5 -18.95 4.36 -24.76
CA ASP A 5 -17.87 4.82 -25.66
C ASP A 5 -16.98 5.88 -25.02
N ALA A 6 -17.55 6.72 -24.14
CA ALA A 6 -16.79 7.66 -23.33
C ALA A 6 -15.75 6.95 -22.44
N VAL A 7 -16.12 5.83 -21.81
CA VAL A 7 -15.16 5.03 -21.00
C VAL A 7 -14.11 4.36 -21.88
N ARG A 8 -14.47 3.93 -23.09
CA ARG A 8 -13.51 3.33 -24.06
C ARG A 8 -12.48 4.32 -24.57
N GLN A 9 -12.82 5.60 -24.63
CA GLN A 9 -11.93 6.67 -25.08
C GLN A 9 -11.06 7.24 -23.96
N THR A 10 -11.32 6.89 -22.71
CA THR A 10 -10.50 7.31 -21.57
C THR A 10 -9.31 6.36 -21.41
N HIS A 11 -8.10 6.92 -21.33
CA HIS A 11 -6.92 6.19 -20.88
C HIS A 11 -7.06 5.88 -19.39
N GLY A 12 -7.36 4.63 -19.05
CA GLY A 12 -7.50 4.20 -17.67
C GLY A 12 -7.55 2.68 -17.52
N VAL A 13 -7.52 2.22 -16.28
CA VAL A 13 -7.63 0.80 -15.93
C VAL A 13 -8.97 0.58 -15.23
N ALA A 14 -9.75 -0.38 -15.71
CA ALA A 14 -10.97 -0.82 -15.04
C ALA A 14 -10.65 -2.02 -14.14
N CYS A 15 -10.56 -1.78 -12.84
CA CYS A 15 -10.32 -2.82 -11.84
C CYS A 15 -11.63 -3.29 -11.21
N ARG A 16 -11.69 -4.57 -10.85
CA ARG A 16 -12.77 -5.08 -10.00
C ARG A 16 -12.67 -4.39 -8.64
N TYR A 17 -13.77 -3.80 -8.21
CA TYR A 17 -13.86 -3.21 -6.88
C TYR A 17 -13.93 -4.32 -5.82
N ILE A 18 -13.08 -4.22 -4.79
CA ILE A 18 -13.02 -5.20 -3.69
C ILE A 18 -14.16 -4.90 -2.72
N ASP A 19 -15.12 -5.81 -2.68
CA ASP A 19 -16.31 -5.75 -1.84
C ASP A 19 -16.74 -7.17 -1.45
N PRO A 20 -16.99 -7.44 -0.15
CA PRO A 20 -16.76 -6.53 0.98
C PRO A 20 -15.27 -6.41 1.35
N PRO A 21 -14.76 -5.22 1.72
CA PRO A 21 -13.43 -5.05 2.28
C PRO A 21 -13.40 -5.48 3.76
N LEU A 22 -12.19 -5.71 4.31
CA LEU A 22 -12.01 -5.75 5.76
C LEU A 22 -12.29 -4.36 6.33
N LEU A 23 -13.05 -4.31 7.43
CA LEU A 23 -13.44 -3.06 8.07
C LEU A 23 -12.97 -3.07 9.52
N ILE A 24 -12.31 -1.99 9.93
CA ILE A 24 -12.00 -1.71 11.33
C ILE A 24 -12.91 -0.55 11.75
N ASP A 25 -13.69 -0.74 12.81
CA ASP A 25 -14.70 0.22 13.30
C ASP A 25 -15.72 0.68 12.23
N ASN A 26 -15.98 -0.16 11.23
CA ASN A 26 -16.80 0.10 10.03
C ASN A 26 -16.19 1.07 9.01
N PHE A 27 -14.90 1.38 9.09
CA PHE A 27 -14.20 2.19 8.11
C PHE A 27 -13.37 1.31 7.17
N LYS A 28 -13.38 1.68 5.89
CA LYS A 28 -12.50 1.09 4.89
C LYS A 28 -11.08 1.60 5.12
N SER A 29 -10.09 0.73 4.98
CA SER A 29 -8.68 1.08 5.08
C SER A 29 -7.87 0.51 3.93
N ASP A 30 -6.76 1.17 3.62
CA ASP A 30 -5.65 0.60 2.85
C ASP A 30 -4.35 0.74 3.65
N ILE A 31 -3.33 0.00 3.26
CA ILE A 31 -2.04 -0.08 3.94
C ILE A 31 -0.94 0.25 2.94
N ARG A 32 -0.15 1.27 3.26
CA ARG A 32 1.11 1.60 2.62
C ARG A 32 2.23 0.82 3.27
N VAL A 33 2.86 -0.06 2.49
CA VAL A 33 4.08 -0.78 2.87
C VAL A 33 5.27 -0.21 2.10
N TYR A 34 6.36 0.09 2.80
CA TYR A 34 7.59 0.58 2.18
C TYR A 34 8.53 -0.59 1.87
N VAL A 35 8.99 -0.66 0.62
CA VAL A 35 9.88 -1.73 0.15
C VAL A 35 11.12 -1.10 -0.50
N LEU A 36 12.29 -1.33 0.08
CA LEU A 36 13.57 -0.90 -0.48
C LEU A 36 14.19 -2.05 -1.27
N VAL A 37 14.37 -1.87 -2.57
CA VAL A 37 15.18 -2.76 -3.41
C VAL A 37 16.57 -2.17 -3.55
N THR A 38 17.60 -2.89 -3.10
CA THR A 38 19.00 -2.46 -3.21
C THR A 38 19.72 -3.10 -4.38
N SER A 39 19.16 -4.17 -4.93
CA SER A 39 19.65 -4.85 -6.12
C SER A 39 18.50 -5.59 -6.78
N PHE A 40 18.39 -5.48 -8.11
CA PHE A 40 17.44 -6.28 -8.89
C PHE A 40 18.06 -7.61 -9.34
N HIS A 41 19.39 -7.67 -9.50
CA HIS A 41 20.07 -8.89 -9.91
C HIS A 41 21.44 -9.05 -9.23
N PRO A 42 21.57 -9.95 -8.23
CA PRO A 42 20.49 -10.76 -7.63
C PRO A 42 19.44 -9.88 -6.94
N LEU A 43 18.19 -10.32 -6.89
CA LEU A 43 17.11 -9.56 -6.26
C LEU A 43 17.32 -9.52 -4.73
N VAL A 44 17.52 -8.32 -4.19
CA VAL A 44 17.66 -8.04 -2.76
C VAL A 44 16.69 -6.92 -2.41
N ALA A 45 15.71 -7.25 -1.56
CA ALA A 45 14.67 -6.34 -1.12
C ALA A 45 14.45 -6.42 0.39
N TYR A 46 14.10 -5.28 0.98
CA TYR A 46 13.82 -5.11 2.40
C TYR A 46 12.45 -4.48 2.55
N VAL A 47 11.62 -5.07 3.39
CA VAL A 47 10.33 -4.48 3.80
C VAL A 47 10.57 -3.72 5.09
N HIS A 48 10.14 -2.46 5.15
CA HIS A 48 10.25 -1.68 6.37
C HIS A 48 9.27 -2.23 7.42
N ASP A 49 9.69 -2.28 8.70
CA ASP A 49 8.85 -2.80 9.79
C ASP A 49 7.61 -1.92 10.00
N GLU A 50 7.75 -0.63 9.72
CA GLU A 50 6.67 0.36 9.77
C GLU A 50 6.14 0.76 8.39
N GLY A 51 4.92 1.31 8.42
CA GLY A 51 4.16 1.77 7.28
C GLY A 51 2.98 2.61 7.73
N LEU A 52 2.03 2.88 6.82
CA LEU A 52 0.86 3.70 7.12
C LEU A 52 -0.42 2.98 6.78
N ALA A 53 -1.31 2.80 7.75
CA ALA A 53 -2.69 2.46 7.46
C ALA A 53 -3.52 3.74 7.31
N ARG A 54 -4.26 3.85 6.20
CA ARG A 54 -5.02 5.03 5.82
C ARG A 54 -6.49 4.69 5.77
N PHE A 55 -7.30 5.44 6.49
CA PHE A 55 -8.73 5.18 6.64
C PHE A 55 -9.58 6.17 5.86
N ALA A 56 -10.72 5.67 5.37
CA ALA A 56 -11.83 6.52 4.93
C ALA A 56 -12.41 7.28 6.12
N THR A 57 -13.01 8.44 5.85
CA THR A 57 -13.60 9.31 6.91
C THR A 57 -15.10 9.11 7.11
N GLU A 58 -15.71 8.22 6.32
CA GLU A 58 -17.12 7.84 6.42
C GLU A 58 -17.26 6.31 6.52
N LYS A 59 -18.27 5.86 7.25
CA LYS A 59 -18.54 4.43 7.43
C LYS A 59 -18.88 3.76 6.10
N TYR A 60 -18.36 2.56 5.92
CA TYR A 60 -18.50 1.79 4.69
C TYR A 60 -19.96 1.46 4.38
N THR A 61 -20.41 1.79 3.17
CA THR A 61 -21.70 1.34 2.64
C THR A 61 -21.69 1.37 1.11
N THR A 62 -22.27 0.36 0.48
CA THR A 62 -22.45 0.31 -0.98
C THR A 62 -23.71 1.04 -1.45
N ARG A 63 -24.48 1.65 -0.54
CA ARG A 63 -25.68 2.43 -0.88
C ARG A 63 -25.37 3.81 -1.48
N ARG A 64 -24.16 4.34 -1.23
CA ARG A 64 -23.70 5.68 -1.67
C ARG A 64 -22.36 5.58 -2.39
N ILE A 65 -22.37 4.90 -3.54
CA ILE A 65 -21.16 4.61 -4.35
C ILE A 65 -20.46 5.86 -4.89
N ASP A 66 -21.18 6.97 -4.96
CA ASP A 66 -20.72 8.29 -5.41
C ASP A 66 -19.97 9.06 -4.31
N ASP A 67 -20.15 8.69 -3.04
CA ASP A 67 -19.43 9.32 -1.94
C ASP A 67 -18.01 8.77 -1.81
N ARG A 68 -17.08 9.51 -2.40
CA ARG A 68 -15.66 9.19 -2.41
C ARG A 68 -15.04 9.05 -1.01
N ARG A 69 -15.60 9.67 0.03
CA ARG A 69 -15.08 9.60 1.41
C ARG A 69 -15.34 8.25 2.08
N ILE A 70 -16.25 7.45 1.52
CA ILE A 70 -16.55 6.07 1.93
C ILE A 70 -15.60 5.08 1.23
N HIS A 71 -15.35 5.35 -0.06
CA HIS A 71 -14.75 4.36 -0.97
C HIS A 71 -13.26 4.59 -1.26
N LEU A 72 -12.75 5.81 -1.02
CA LEU A 72 -11.35 6.17 -1.21
C LEU A 72 -10.72 6.55 0.12
N THR A 73 -9.53 6.02 0.35
CA THR A 73 -8.74 6.10 1.58
C THR A 73 -7.55 7.06 1.44
N ASN A 74 -7.35 7.64 0.24
CA ASN A 74 -6.25 8.57 -0.02
C ASN A 74 -6.27 9.75 0.97
N TYR A 75 -5.10 10.04 1.54
CA TYR A 75 -4.91 11.15 2.48
C TYR A 75 -5.32 12.50 1.88
N SER A 76 -4.93 12.78 0.63
CA SER A 76 -5.23 14.05 -0.06
C SER A 76 -6.72 14.33 -0.18
N LEU A 77 -7.56 13.30 -0.25
CA LEU A 77 -9.01 13.46 -0.26
C LEU A 77 -9.57 13.64 1.16
N ASN A 78 -9.13 12.79 2.07
CA ASN A 78 -9.72 12.69 3.40
C ASN A 78 -9.24 13.80 4.35
N LYS A 79 -8.05 14.37 4.17
CA LYS A 79 -7.51 15.46 5.02
C LYS A 79 -8.38 16.71 5.04
N HIS A 80 -9.20 16.92 4.01
CA HIS A 80 -10.13 18.04 3.91
C HIS A 80 -11.52 17.73 4.51
N SER A 81 -11.74 16.51 5.01
CA SER A 81 -12.97 16.15 5.71
C SER A 81 -12.98 16.73 7.11
N THR A 82 -14.11 17.29 7.54
CA THR A 82 -14.29 17.75 8.93
C THR A 82 -14.27 16.61 9.95
N LYS A 83 -14.35 15.37 9.48
CA LYS A 83 -14.27 14.14 10.30
C LYS A 83 -12.89 13.51 10.30
N PHE A 84 -11.94 14.08 9.57
CA PHE A 84 -10.57 13.61 9.59
C PHE A 84 -9.95 13.96 10.94
N THR A 85 -9.57 12.93 11.67
CA THR A 85 -8.86 13.08 12.94
C THR A 85 -7.48 12.46 12.77
N LEU A 86 -6.48 13.11 13.33
CA LEU A 86 -5.13 12.54 13.47
C LEU A 86 -4.99 12.17 14.94
N GLY A 87 -4.41 11.01 15.23
CA GLY A 87 -3.76 10.82 16.52
C GLY A 87 -2.51 11.68 16.57
N ASP A 88 -2.09 12.12 17.76
CA ASP A 88 -0.96 13.06 17.90
C ASP A 88 0.39 12.35 17.68
N GLY A 89 0.38 11.08 17.27
CA GLY A 89 1.57 10.25 17.03
C GLY A 89 2.35 9.91 18.30
N LEU A 90 1.79 10.22 19.46
CA LEU A 90 2.32 9.88 20.78
C LEU A 90 2.12 8.39 21.08
N GLU A 91 2.89 7.83 22.02
CA GLU A 91 2.67 6.46 22.50
C GLU A 91 1.22 6.31 23.01
N GLY A 92 0.48 5.37 22.43
CA GLY A 92 -0.94 5.13 22.74
C GLY A 92 -1.94 5.79 21.78
N GLU A 93 -1.50 6.67 20.87
CA GLU A 93 -2.36 7.34 19.87
C GLU A 93 -2.02 6.95 18.41
N ASP A 94 -1.14 5.97 18.22
CA ASP A 94 -0.70 5.45 16.92
C ASP A 94 -1.77 4.65 16.16
N GLY A 95 -2.88 4.35 16.83
CA GLY A 95 -4.09 3.71 16.30
C GLY A 95 -5.35 4.57 16.43
N VAL A 96 -5.22 5.91 16.44
CA VAL A 96 -6.35 6.82 16.60
C VAL A 96 -6.55 7.67 15.35
N GLY A 97 -7.82 7.83 14.96
CA GLY A 97 -8.22 8.67 13.85
C GLY A 97 -8.06 7.99 12.48
N SER A 98 -7.74 8.78 11.47
CA SER A 98 -7.80 8.38 10.05
C SER A 98 -6.46 7.93 9.46
N LYS A 99 -5.40 7.89 10.27
CA LYS A 99 -4.04 7.50 9.87
C LYS A 99 -3.34 6.81 11.03
N TRP A 100 -2.95 5.56 10.86
CA TRP A 100 -2.33 4.74 11.90
C TRP A 100 -0.94 4.26 11.45
N THR A 101 -0.09 3.91 12.41
CA THR A 101 1.13 3.14 12.13
C THR A 101 0.77 1.73 11.68
N LEU A 102 1.68 1.08 10.96
CA LEU A 102 1.50 -0.30 10.56
C LEU A 102 1.50 -1.22 11.78
N SER A 103 2.31 -0.95 12.80
CA SER A 103 2.28 -1.74 14.04
C SER A 103 0.94 -1.63 14.75
N ALA A 104 0.31 -0.44 14.82
CA ALA A 104 -1.02 -0.31 15.41
C ALA A 104 -2.07 -1.11 14.63
N TYR A 105 -1.99 -1.06 13.30
CA TYR A 105 -2.88 -1.85 12.45
C TYR A 105 -2.67 -3.36 12.62
N ARG A 106 -1.42 -3.82 12.74
CA ARG A 106 -1.08 -5.24 13.01
C ARG A 106 -1.69 -5.70 14.33
N ARG A 107 -1.46 -4.95 15.43
CA ARG A 107 -2.06 -5.26 16.74
C ARG A 107 -3.58 -5.34 16.65
N ARG A 108 -4.22 -4.41 15.94
CA ARG A 108 -5.67 -4.41 15.79
C ARG A 108 -6.18 -5.61 15.00
N LEU A 109 -5.47 -6.05 13.96
CA LEU A 109 -5.82 -7.28 13.24
C LEU A 109 -5.66 -8.53 14.11
N ASP A 110 -4.62 -8.59 14.95
CA ASP A 110 -4.43 -9.69 15.89
C ASP A 110 -5.60 -9.78 16.89
N GLU A 111 -6.06 -8.63 17.40
CA GLU A 111 -7.22 -8.54 18.30
C GLU A 111 -8.54 -8.94 17.62
N GLU A 112 -8.78 -8.51 16.39
CA GLU A 112 -10.06 -8.74 15.69
C GLU A 112 -10.16 -10.13 15.05
N LEU A 113 -9.06 -10.68 14.53
CA LEU A 113 -9.05 -11.94 13.76
C LEU A 113 -8.43 -13.11 14.53
N GLY A 114 -7.64 -12.83 15.57
CA GLY A 114 -6.75 -13.78 16.22
C GLY A 114 -5.39 -13.88 15.54
N GLU A 115 -4.32 -14.01 16.34
CA GLU A 115 -2.91 -14.00 15.91
C GLU A 115 -2.62 -14.95 14.74
N ASP A 116 -3.16 -16.18 14.76
CA ASP A 116 -2.92 -17.17 13.70
C ASP A 116 -3.47 -16.74 12.33
N VAL A 117 -4.64 -16.11 12.31
CA VAL A 117 -5.30 -15.65 11.08
C VAL A 117 -4.60 -14.41 10.56
N ALA A 118 -4.32 -13.45 11.43
CA ALA A 118 -3.58 -12.24 11.11
C ALA A 118 -2.16 -12.57 10.58
N ALA A 119 -1.43 -13.48 11.23
CA ALA A 119 -0.12 -13.92 10.76
C ALA A 119 -0.18 -14.57 9.37
N LYS A 120 -1.23 -15.34 9.06
CA LYS A 120 -1.45 -15.88 7.70
C LYS A 120 -1.73 -14.77 6.69
N ALA A 121 -2.53 -13.77 7.06
CA ALA A 121 -2.83 -12.61 6.21
C ALA A 121 -1.55 -11.83 5.86
N TRP A 122 -0.70 -11.55 6.84
CA TRP A 122 0.58 -10.85 6.63
C TRP A 122 1.57 -11.64 5.79
N ARG A 123 1.67 -12.97 5.96
CA ARG A 123 2.48 -13.80 5.06
C ARG A 123 2.02 -13.69 3.60
N LYS A 124 0.72 -13.59 3.35
CA LYS A 124 0.18 -13.38 1.99
C LYS A 124 0.55 -11.99 1.45
N VAL A 125 0.69 -10.98 2.30
CA VAL A 125 1.21 -9.66 1.90
C VAL A 125 2.64 -9.81 1.40
N ASP A 126 3.51 -10.46 2.18
CA ASP A 126 4.91 -10.70 1.79
C ASP A 126 5.00 -11.46 0.45
N GLU A 127 4.18 -12.51 0.28
CA GLU A 127 4.12 -13.25 -0.97
C GLU A 127 3.75 -12.40 -2.18
N ILE A 128 2.78 -11.48 -2.03
CA ILE A 128 2.34 -10.60 -3.12
C ILE A 128 3.46 -9.62 -3.47
N LEU A 129 4.15 -9.05 -2.47
CA LEU A 129 5.28 -8.15 -2.67
C LEU A 129 6.43 -8.87 -3.40
N ILE A 130 6.78 -10.08 -2.97
CA ILE A 130 7.82 -10.91 -3.60
C ILE A 130 7.44 -11.21 -5.06
N LYS A 131 6.20 -11.64 -5.32
CA LYS A 131 5.73 -11.95 -6.68
C LYS A 131 5.77 -10.71 -7.58
N ALA A 132 5.41 -9.53 -7.07
CA ALA A 132 5.48 -8.28 -7.80
C ALA A 132 6.93 -7.92 -8.18
N LEU A 133 7.87 -8.07 -7.25
CA LEU A 133 9.30 -7.81 -7.50
C LEU A 133 9.91 -8.80 -8.50
N ILE A 134 9.61 -10.09 -8.37
CA ILE A 134 10.05 -11.11 -9.33
C ILE A 134 9.52 -10.82 -10.74
N ALA A 135 8.27 -10.35 -10.86
CA ALA A 135 7.68 -10.04 -12.15
C ALA A 135 8.38 -8.89 -12.89
N ILE A 136 8.94 -7.92 -12.15
CA ILE A 136 9.64 -6.76 -12.75
C ILE A 136 11.14 -6.97 -12.90
N GLU A 137 11.74 -7.96 -12.24
CA GLU A 137 13.18 -8.17 -12.26
C GLU A 137 13.75 -8.33 -13.69
N PRO A 138 13.23 -9.22 -14.56
CA PRO A 138 13.84 -9.42 -15.88
C PRO A 138 13.88 -8.17 -16.77
N PRO A 139 12.78 -7.40 -16.96
CA PRO A 139 12.83 -6.20 -17.80
C PRO A 139 13.70 -5.10 -17.19
N VAL A 140 13.75 -4.98 -15.86
CA VAL A 140 14.59 -4.01 -15.17
C VAL A 140 16.07 -4.36 -15.35
N SER A 141 16.44 -5.62 -15.11
CA SER A 141 17.80 -6.13 -15.29
C SER A 141 18.29 -5.96 -16.73
N ALA A 142 17.46 -6.31 -17.72
CA ALA A 142 17.78 -6.12 -19.13
C ALA A 142 17.94 -4.63 -19.50
N SER A 143 17.11 -3.75 -18.92
CA SER A 143 17.24 -2.31 -19.12
C SER A 143 18.55 -1.76 -18.54
N MET A 144 18.95 -2.23 -17.35
CA MET A 144 20.24 -1.85 -16.74
C MET A 144 21.41 -2.28 -17.62
N ASP A 145 21.40 -3.53 -18.11
CA ASP A 145 22.47 -4.05 -18.97
C ASP A 145 22.58 -3.30 -20.30
N ALA A 146 21.45 -2.82 -20.83
CA ALA A 146 21.42 -2.07 -22.08
C ALA A 146 21.89 -0.61 -21.94
N HIS A 147 21.75 0.00 -20.76
CA HIS A 147 21.96 1.45 -20.56
C HIS A 147 23.14 1.80 -19.65
N LEU A 148 23.63 0.86 -18.86
CA LEU A 148 24.75 1.09 -17.95
C LEU A 148 26.02 0.46 -18.54
N PRO A 149 27.13 1.20 -18.60
CA PRO A 149 28.39 0.62 -19.00
C PRO A 149 28.84 -0.42 -17.96
N PRO A 150 29.52 -1.50 -18.38
CA PRO A 150 30.13 -2.45 -17.46
C PRO A 150 31.17 -1.74 -16.58
N SER A 151 31.47 -2.36 -15.44
CA SER A 151 32.55 -1.96 -14.53
C SER A 151 33.92 -2.19 -15.18
N ASP A 152 34.98 -1.62 -14.59
CA ASP A 152 36.35 -1.71 -15.11
C ASP A 152 36.88 -3.16 -15.21
N ASP A 153 36.31 -4.09 -14.44
CA ASP A 153 36.59 -5.53 -14.44
C ASP A 153 35.76 -6.32 -15.48
N GLY A 154 34.88 -5.64 -16.24
CA GLY A 154 34.00 -6.25 -17.23
C GLY A 154 32.68 -6.79 -16.68
N GLU A 155 32.43 -6.66 -15.38
CA GLU A 155 31.19 -7.14 -14.75
C GLU A 155 30.03 -6.14 -14.94
N PRO A 156 28.77 -6.61 -15.06
CA PRO A 156 27.61 -5.72 -15.20
C PRO A 156 27.47 -4.78 -13.99
N ARG A 157 27.41 -3.46 -14.25
CA ARG A 157 27.22 -2.45 -13.20
C ARG A 157 25.72 -2.20 -13.00
N ARG A 158 25.22 -2.45 -11.78
CA ARG A 158 23.80 -2.27 -11.42
C ARG A 158 23.61 -1.40 -10.17
N PRO A 159 24.05 -0.13 -10.14
CA PRO A 159 24.15 0.70 -8.94
C PRO A 159 22.81 1.40 -8.64
N CYS A 160 21.71 0.67 -8.72
CA CYS A 160 20.38 1.22 -8.58
C CYS A 160 19.72 0.68 -7.32
N PHE A 161 19.22 1.59 -6.50
CA PHE A 161 18.26 1.27 -5.46
C PHE A 161 16.95 1.97 -5.77
N GLN A 162 15.85 1.43 -5.26
CA GLN A 162 14.53 2.04 -5.41
C GLN A 162 13.73 1.81 -4.13
N LEU A 163 13.18 2.90 -3.58
CA LEU A 163 12.17 2.84 -2.53
C LEU A 163 10.79 2.81 -3.19
N PHE A 164 10.00 1.80 -2.89
CA PHE A 164 8.64 1.64 -3.37
C PHE A 164 7.64 1.85 -2.23
N GLY A 165 6.50 2.46 -2.54
CA GLY A 165 5.32 2.47 -1.68
C GLY A 165 4.23 1.56 -2.25
N CYS A 166 4.06 0.39 -1.66
CA CYS A 166 3.06 -0.59 -2.09
C CYS A 166 1.75 -0.39 -1.33
N ASP A 167 0.65 -0.20 -2.06
CA ASP A 167 -0.68 -0.04 -1.47
C ASP A 167 -1.39 -1.39 -1.47
N VAL A 168 -1.73 -1.88 -0.29
CA VAL A 168 -2.37 -3.17 -0.08
C VAL A 168 -3.68 -2.98 0.68
N MET A 169 -4.68 -3.78 0.36
CA MET A 169 -5.95 -3.79 1.09
C MET A 169 -6.42 -5.21 1.35
N PHE A 170 -6.96 -5.46 2.54
CA PHE A 170 -7.58 -6.74 2.87
C PHE A 170 -9.06 -6.76 2.48
N ASP A 171 -9.50 -7.87 1.92
CA ASP A 171 -10.94 -8.15 1.79
C ASP A 171 -11.52 -8.73 3.10
N ALA A 172 -12.83 -8.94 3.15
CA ALA A 172 -13.50 -9.42 4.36
C ALA A 172 -13.04 -10.81 4.85
N ASN A 173 -12.30 -11.58 4.05
CA ASN A 173 -11.70 -12.86 4.45
C ASN A 173 -10.25 -12.69 4.94
N ALA A 174 -9.78 -11.45 5.10
CA ALA A 174 -8.39 -11.10 5.37
C ALA A 174 -7.41 -11.56 4.27
N ASP A 175 -7.88 -11.70 3.03
CA ASP A 175 -7.01 -11.91 1.89
C ASP A 175 -6.48 -10.55 1.38
N PRO A 176 -5.15 -10.37 1.24
CA PRO A 176 -4.58 -9.12 0.76
C PRO A 176 -4.66 -8.99 -0.76
N TRP A 177 -4.86 -7.75 -1.20
CA TRP A 177 -4.88 -7.35 -2.61
C TRP A 177 -3.91 -6.19 -2.82
N LEU A 178 -2.97 -6.33 -3.77
CA LEU A 178 -2.15 -5.21 -4.22
C LEU A 178 -2.98 -4.27 -5.08
N LEU A 179 -3.05 -3.00 -4.69
CA LEU A 179 -3.78 -1.95 -5.40
C LEU A 179 -2.87 -1.26 -6.41
N GLU A 180 -1.72 -0.80 -5.96
CA GLU A 180 -0.72 -0.10 -6.78
C GLU A 180 0.68 -0.17 -6.15
N VAL A 181 1.70 0.12 -6.96
CA VAL A 181 3.10 0.26 -6.52
C VAL A 181 3.57 1.65 -6.94
N ASN A 182 3.87 2.49 -5.95
CA ASN A 182 4.33 3.86 -6.15
C ASN A 182 5.86 3.89 -6.23
N LEU A 183 6.38 4.50 -7.30
CA LEU A 183 7.83 4.71 -7.50
C LEU A 183 8.36 5.90 -6.69
N ASP A 184 7.51 6.85 -6.35
CA ASP A 184 7.88 8.04 -5.58
C ASP A 184 6.89 8.19 -4.41
N PRO A 185 6.99 7.31 -3.40
CA PRO A 185 6.13 7.44 -2.24
C PRO A 185 6.45 8.75 -1.50
N SER A 186 5.42 9.54 -1.18
CA SER A 186 5.61 10.75 -0.38
C SER A 186 6.30 10.42 0.94
N LEU A 187 7.38 11.15 1.22
CA LEU A 187 8.13 11.15 2.47
C LEU A 187 7.86 12.41 3.30
N ASP A 188 6.77 13.11 2.99
CA ASP A 188 6.40 14.33 3.70
C ASP A 188 5.95 14.01 5.12
N THR A 189 6.55 14.69 6.09
CA THR A 189 6.27 14.47 7.50
C THR A 189 5.38 15.60 8.02
N GLU A 190 4.08 15.49 7.77
CA GLU A 190 3.09 16.47 8.27
C GLU A 190 2.72 16.21 9.74
N THR A 191 2.91 14.99 10.25
CA THR A 191 2.59 14.62 11.64
C THR A 191 3.73 13.90 12.34
N ALA A 192 3.69 13.82 13.67
CA ALA A 192 4.68 13.06 14.44
C ALA A 192 4.65 11.55 14.12
N LEU A 193 3.52 11.04 13.63
CA LEU A 193 3.37 9.66 13.19
C LEU A 193 4.20 9.37 11.92
N ASP A 194 4.39 10.37 11.06
CA ASP A 194 5.20 10.25 9.83
C ASP A 194 6.71 10.14 10.07
N LEU A 195 7.15 10.46 11.29
CA LEU A 195 8.57 10.37 11.68
C LEU A 195 8.95 9.00 12.26
N ARG A 196 7.99 8.08 12.39
CA ARG A 196 8.19 6.75 13.00
C ARG A 196 8.52 5.67 11.98
#